data_AF-A0A167HWI5-F1
#
_entry.id   AF-A0A167HWI5-F1
#
_cell.length_a   1.000
_cell.length_b   1.000
_cell.length_c   1.000
_cell.angle_alpha   90.00
_cell.angle_beta   90.00
_cell.angle_gamma   90.00
#
_symmetry.space_group_name_H-M   'P 1'
#
loop_
_entity.id
_entity.type
_entity.pdbx_description
1 polymer ?
#
loop_
_entity_poly.entity_id
_entity_poly.type
_entity_poly.pdbx_seq_one_letter_code
_entity_poly.pdbx_strand_id
1 'polypeptide(L)'
;MKFYKPFFSIITILIQLMLSLKHHYEHIKWTEEMKKTDPELFGLICYNTTYTSLFIFVCIIGFYEMLTKPSWFKTIIRIFLVCIILGTTFSDFIPIDQFYYGVYNTAWFSAVVTIVLILVRIGKYSFGKINDRKLNKASR
;
A
#
# COMPACT_ATOMS: atom_id res chain seq x y z
N MET A 1 10.85 -23.86 -5.61
CA MET A 1 11.15 -22.53 -5.03
C MET A 1 11.25 -22.65 -3.51
N LYS A 2 12.21 -21.98 -2.85
CA LYS A 2 12.29 -21.94 -1.38
C LYS A 2 11.64 -20.65 -0.88
N PHE A 3 10.70 -20.75 0.04
CA PHE A 3 10.05 -19.60 0.67
C PHE A 3 10.82 -19.15 1.92
N TYR A 4 11.17 -17.87 2.00
CA TYR A 4 11.95 -17.32 3.11
C TYR A 4 11.06 -16.49 4.05
N LYS A 5 10.57 -17.12 5.14
CA LYS A 5 9.68 -16.53 6.16
C LYS A 5 8.47 -15.80 5.54
N PRO A 6 7.58 -16.51 4.81
CA PRO A 6 6.53 -15.92 3.98
C PRO A 6 5.30 -15.42 4.76
N PHE A 7 5.18 -15.74 6.05
CA PHE A 7 3.98 -15.47 6.85
C PHE A 7 3.46 -14.04 6.73
N PHE A 8 4.36 -13.05 6.78
CA PHE A 8 3.98 -11.64 6.66
C PHE A 8 3.32 -11.31 5.32
N SER A 9 3.92 -11.76 4.22
CA SER A 9 3.39 -11.53 2.87
C SER A 9 2.12 -12.33 2.61
N ILE A 10 1.99 -13.53 3.19
CA ILE A 10 0.77 -14.34 3.07
C ILE A 10 -0.39 -13.60 3.75
N ILE A 11 -0.18 -13.13 4.99
CA ILE A 11 -1.17 -12.36 5.73
C ILE A 11 -1.55 -11.09 4.96
N THR A 12 -0.57 -10.40 4.40
CA THR A 12 -0.80 -9.18 3.59
C THR A 12 -1.69 -9.46 2.37
N ILE A 13 -1.38 -10.52 1.62
CA ILE A 13 -2.17 -10.92 0.45
C ILE A 13 -3.60 -11.29 0.86
N LEU A 14 -3.76 -12.03 1.95
CA LEU A 14 -5.09 -12.42 2.45
C LEU A 14 -5.92 -11.21 2.88
N ILE A 15 -5.33 -10.26 3.60
CA ILE A 15 -6.03 -9.01 3.98
C ILE A 15 -6.47 -8.25 2.73
N GLN A 16 -5.59 -8.09 1.75
CA GLN A 16 -5.95 -7.39 0.51
C GLN A 16 -6.96 -8.14 -0.34
N LEU A 17 -6.96 -9.46 -0.31
CA LEU A 17 -8.01 -10.27 -0.94
C LEU A 17 -9.36 -9.98 -0.30
N MET A 18 -9.44 -9.97 1.04
CA MET A 18 -10.69 -9.69 1.75
C MET A 18 -11.21 -8.27 1.46
N LEU A 19 -10.32 -7.27 1.44
CA LEU A 19 -10.70 -5.89 1.10
C LEU A 19 -11.20 -5.77 -0.35
N SER A 20 -10.49 -6.40 -1.29
CA SER A 20 -10.90 -6.45 -2.70
C SER A 20 -12.28 -7.08 -2.87
N LEU A 21 -12.55 -8.20 -2.17
CA LEU A 21 -13.86 -8.86 -2.19
C LEU A 21 -14.94 -7.99 -1.57
N LYS A 22 -14.69 -7.36 -0.42
CA LYS A 22 -15.63 -6.43 0.23
C LYS A 22 -16.07 -5.32 -0.73
N HIS A 23 -15.11 -4.63 -1.35
CA HIS A 23 -15.42 -3.57 -2.30
C HIS A 23 -16.12 -4.07 -3.57
N HIS A 24 -15.79 -5.28 -4.02
CA HIS A 24 -16.51 -5.88 -5.15
C HIS A 24 -17.98 -6.13 -4.81
N TYR A 25 -18.28 -6.65 -3.62
CA TYR A 25 -19.67 -6.85 -3.16
C TYR A 25 -20.42 -5.53 -3.00
N GLU A 26 -19.80 -4.51 -2.39
CA GLU A 26 -20.38 -3.17 -2.28
C GLU A 26 -20.69 -2.58 -3.65
N HIS A 27 -19.78 -2.77 -4.61
CA HIS A 27 -19.97 -2.32 -5.98
C HIS A 27 -21.14 -3.06 -6.67
N ILE A 28 -21.25 -4.37 -6.54
CA ILE A 28 -22.39 -5.13 -7.08
C ILE A 28 -23.71 -4.59 -6.51
N LYS A 29 -23.76 -4.36 -5.20
CA LYS A 29 -24.97 -3.83 -4.55
C LYS A 29 -25.34 -2.45 -5.07
N TRP A 30 -24.36 -1.55 -5.18
CA TRP A 30 -24.57 -0.23 -5.77
C TRP A 30 -25.05 -0.30 -7.22
N THR A 31 -24.48 -1.22 -8.02
CA THR A 31 -24.85 -1.45 -9.42
C THR A 31 -26.32 -1.91 -9.52
N GLU A 32 -26.74 -2.83 -8.67
CA GLU A 32 -28.13 -3.31 -8.62
C GLU A 32 -29.12 -2.23 -8.19
N GLU A 33 -28.75 -1.38 -7.23
CA GLU A 33 -29.55 -0.23 -6.81
C GLU A 33 -29.68 0.80 -7.94
N MET A 34 -28.56 1.17 -8.57
CA MET A 34 -28.54 2.16 -9.65
C MET A 34 -29.32 1.69 -10.88
N LYS A 35 -29.23 0.41 -11.23
CA LYS A 35 -30.03 -0.19 -12.31
C LYS A 35 -31.54 -0.12 -12.06
N LYS A 36 -31.97 -0.14 -10.79
CA LYS A 36 -33.39 -0.02 -10.41
C LYS A 36 -33.85 1.44 -10.39
N THR A 37 -32.99 2.36 -9.97
CA THR A 37 -33.35 3.76 -9.80
C THR A 37 -33.24 4.57 -11.10
N ASP A 38 -32.22 4.31 -11.92
CA ASP A 38 -31.95 5.10 -13.14
C ASP A 38 -31.27 4.28 -14.26
N PRO A 39 -32.04 3.48 -15.02
CA PRO A 39 -31.50 2.54 -16.01
C PRO A 39 -30.89 3.22 -17.25
N GLU A 40 -31.33 4.44 -17.60
CA GLU A 40 -30.76 5.19 -18.73
C GLU A 40 -29.34 5.68 -18.42
N LEU A 41 -29.14 6.22 -17.21
CA LEU A 41 -27.82 6.62 -16.74
C LEU A 41 -26.89 5.42 -16.62
N PHE A 42 -27.39 4.28 -16.13
CA PHE A 42 -26.61 3.06 -16.00
C PHE A 42 -26.02 2.57 -17.34
N GLY A 43 -26.79 2.64 -18.43
CA GLY A 43 -26.34 2.21 -19.76
C GLY A 43 -25.29 3.13 -20.41
N LEU A 44 -25.16 4.36 -19.92
CA LEU A 44 -24.23 5.37 -20.46
C LEU A 44 -22.87 5.36 -19.77
N ILE A 45 -22.76 4.80 -18.57
CA ILE A 45 -21.50 4.82 -17.82
C ILE A 45 -20.66 3.60 -18.15
N CYS A 46 -19.51 3.83 -18.80
CA CYS A 46 -18.46 2.83 -18.93
C CYS A 46 -17.66 2.77 -17.62
N TYR A 47 -18.02 1.86 -16.72
CA TYR A 47 -17.39 1.77 -15.39
C TYR A 47 -16.13 0.89 -15.42
N ASN A 48 -14.97 1.50 -15.14
CA ASN A 48 -13.71 0.78 -15.03
C ASN A 48 -13.40 0.41 -13.57
N THR A 49 -13.17 -0.87 -13.33
CA THR A 49 -12.97 -1.45 -11.99
C THR A 49 -11.52 -1.32 -11.55
N THR A 50 -11.21 -0.30 -10.75
CA THR A 50 -9.84 -0.01 -10.29
C THR A 50 -9.38 -0.83 -9.08
N TYR A 51 -10.29 -1.34 -8.24
CA TYR A 51 -9.97 -2.05 -7.00
C TYR A 51 -9.25 -3.39 -7.22
N THR A 52 -9.54 -4.09 -8.33
CA THR A 52 -8.86 -5.33 -8.71
C THR A 52 -7.37 -5.11 -9.00
N SER A 53 -6.97 -3.91 -9.44
CA SER A 53 -5.59 -3.60 -9.79
C SER A 53 -4.65 -3.55 -8.57
N LEU A 54 -5.13 -3.01 -7.44
CA LEU A 54 -4.36 -2.90 -6.20
C LEU A 54 -4.09 -4.29 -5.62
N PHE A 55 -5.10 -5.16 -5.61
CA PHE A 55 -4.95 -6.54 -5.17
C PHE A 55 -3.91 -7.31 -6.01
N ILE A 56 -3.98 -7.19 -7.34
CA ILE A 56 -3.02 -7.85 -8.25
C ILE A 56 -1.59 -7.34 -7.97
N PHE A 57 -1.43 -6.02 -7.80
CA PHE A 57 -0.13 -5.43 -7.48
C PHE A 57 0.44 -5.95 -6.16
N VAL A 58 -0.37 -5.99 -5.10
CA VAL A 58 0.04 -6.55 -3.80
C VAL A 58 0.33 -8.04 -3.89
N CYS A 59 -0.42 -8.81 -4.67
CA CYS A 59 -0.14 -10.21 -4.96
C CYS A 59 1.24 -10.40 -5.58
N ILE A 60 1.55 -9.67 -6.66
CA ILE A 60 2.83 -9.79 -7.37
C ILE A 60 4.00 -9.47 -6.44
N ILE A 61 3.92 -8.36 -5.70
CA ILE A 61 4.98 -7.93 -4.79
C ILE A 61 5.10 -8.86 -3.58
N GLY A 62 3.97 -9.33 -3.03
CA GLY A 62 3.95 -10.29 -1.94
C GLY A 62 4.61 -11.61 -2.34
N PHE A 63 4.29 -12.15 -3.52
CA PHE A 63 4.97 -13.33 -4.05
C PHE A 63 6.46 -13.09 -4.28
N TYR A 64 6.83 -11.95 -4.86
CA TYR A 64 8.23 -11.58 -5.04
C TYR A 64 9.00 -11.57 -3.71
N GLU A 65 8.42 -10.98 -2.66
CA GLU A 65 8.98 -10.95 -1.31
C GLU A 65 9.19 -12.38 -0.76
N MET A 66 8.21 -13.28 -0.93
CA MET A 66 8.31 -14.63 -0.39
C MET A 66 9.44 -15.45 -1.04
N LEU A 67 9.69 -15.19 -2.33
CA LEU A 67 10.66 -15.91 -3.15
C LEU A 67 12.09 -15.37 -3.02
N THR A 68 12.27 -14.12 -2.59
CA THR A 68 13.60 -13.51 -2.42
C THR A 68 14.25 -13.86 -1.08
N LYS A 69 15.58 -14.01 -1.10
CA LYS A 69 16.40 -14.17 0.12
C LYS A 69 16.30 -12.93 1.03
N PRO A 70 16.48 -13.07 2.34
CA PRO A 70 16.51 -11.92 3.26
C PRO A 70 17.62 -10.92 2.86
N SER A 71 17.22 -9.68 2.60
CA SER A 71 18.08 -8.55 2.23
C SER A 71 17.49 -7.25 2.79
N TRP A 72 18.25 -6.14 2.82
CA TRP A 72 17.65 -4.85 3.22
C TRP A 72 16.46 -4.52 2.30
N PHE A 73 16.55 -4.85 1.01
CA PHE A 73 15.55 -4.48 0.01
C PHE A 73 14.22 -5.16 0.32
N LYS A 74 14.29 -6.40 0.83
CA LYS A 74 13.13 -7.14 1.35
C LYS A 74 12.46 -6.41 2.52
N THR A 75 13.22 -5.79 3.41
CA THR A 75 12.68 -4.97 4.51
C THR A 75 11.92 -3.75 3.98
N ILE A 76 12.43 -3.08 2.94
CA ILE A 76 11.75 -1.95 2.30
C ILE A 76 10.41 -2.40 1.70
N ILE A 77 10.39 -3.53 1.01
CA ILE A 77 9.16 -4.11 0.43
C ILE A 77 8.14 -4.41 1.53
N ARG A 78 8.56 -4.96 2.68
CA ARG A 78 7.65 -5.20 3.81
C ARG A 78 7.04 -3.93 4.36
N ILE A 79 7.86 -2.88 4.56
CA ILE A 79 7.36 -1.57 5.02
C ILE A 79 6.33 -1.02 4.02
N PHE A 80 6.63 -1.12 2.72
CA PHE A 80 5.73 -0.70 1.66
C PHE A 80 4.39 -1.46 1.68
N LEU A 81 4.44 -2.78 1.85
CA LEU A 81 3.26 -3.63 2.00
C LEU A 81 2.42 -3.26 3.23
N VAL A 82 3.04 -2.99 4.39
CA VAL A 82 2.33 -2.47 5.58
C VAL A 82 1.66 -1.14 5.26
N CYS A 83 2.36 -0.20 4.64
CA CYS A 83 1.81 1.11 4.29
C CYS A 83 0.61 1.00 3.36
N ILE A 84 0.63 0.08 2.38
CA ILE A 84 -0.51 -0.17 1.50
C ILE A 84 -1.71 -0.67 2.31
N ILE A 85 -1.54 -1.68 3.16
CA ILE A 85 -2.66 -2.20 3.99
C ILE A 85 -3.22 -1.09 4.86
N LEU A 86 -2.37 -0.39 5.62
CA LEU A 86 -2.81 0.68 6.51
C LEU A 86 -3.52 1.79 5.74
N GLY A 87 -3.00 2.17 4.57
CA GLY A 87 -3.66 3.16 3.71
C GLY A 87 -5.03 2.74 3.23
N THR A 88 -5.14 1.49 2.79
CA THR A 88 -6.40 0.93 2.32
C THR A 88 -7.41 0.89 3.48
N THR A 89 -7.01 0.40 4.65
CA THR A 89 -7.88 0.35 5.84
C THR A 89 -8.24 1.72 6.39
N PHE A 90 -7.32 2.68 6.43
CA PHE A 90 -7.58 4.04 6.93
C PHE A 90 -8.34 4.91 5.94
N SER A 91 -8.28 4.61 4.64
CA SER A 91 -9.04 5.36 3.64
C SER A 91 -10.55 5.26 3.84
N ASP A 92 -11.06 4.13 4.35
CA ASP A 92 -12.47 3.95 4.72
C ASP A 92 -12.89 4.82 5.93
N PHE A 93 -11.95 5.29 6.76
CA PHE A 93 -12.23 6.16 7.91
C PHE A 93 -12.26 7.65 7.56
N ILE A 94 -11.82 8.02 6.36
CA ILE A 94 -11.81 9.41 5.92
C ILE A 94 -13.17 9.68 5.27
N PRO A 95 -14.03 10.56 5.85
CA PRO A 95 -15.38 10.82 5.37
C PRO A 95 -15.36 11.76 4.16
N ILE A 96 -14.61 11.38 3.13
CA ILE A 96 -14.54 12.05 1.84
C ILE A 96 -14.95 11.01 0.81
N ASP A 97 -16.11 11.24 0.18
CA ASP A 97 -16.60 10.37 -0.89
C ASP A 97 -15.52 10.24 -1.98
N GLN A 98 -15.27 9.01 -2.43
CA GLN A 98 -14.24 8.66 -3.42
C GLN A 98 -12.77 8.80 -2.97
N PHE A 99 -12.46 9.05 -1.69
CA PHE A 99 -11.07 9.10 -1.22
C PHE A 99 -10.29 7.79 -1.49
N TYR A 100 -10.99 6.66 -1.41
CA TYR A 100 -10.50 5.34 -1.78
C TYR A 100 -10.15 5.23 -3.28
N TYR A 101 -10.95 5.89 -4.13
CA TYR A 101 -10.93 5.76 -5.59
C TYR A 101 -10.12 6.89 -6.24
N GLY A 102 -8.79 6.75 -6.23
CA GLY A 102 -7.91 7.49 -7.15
C GLY A 102 -6.83 8.36 -6.51
N VAL A 103 -6.69 9.60 -7.03
CA VAL A 103 -5.58 10.55 -6.83
C VAL A 103 -5.27 10.82 -5.36
N TYR A 104 -6.30 10.84 -4.50
CA TYR A 104 -6.14 11.08 -3.07
C TYR A 104 -5.42 9.94 -2.35
N ASN A 105 -5.69 8.69 -2.71
CA ASN A 105 -4.97 7.54 -2.17
C ASN A 105 -3.51 7.55 -2.66
N THR A 106 -3.27 7.88 -3.94
CA THR A 106 -1.90 8.02 -4.49
C THR A 106 -1.12 9.18 -3.87
N ALA A 107 -1.77 10.33 -3.64
CA ALA A 107 -1.17 11.51 -3.02
C ALA A 107 -0.88 11.27 -1.53
N TRP A 108 -1.81 10.64 -0.81
CA TRP A 108 -1.63 10.23 0.58
C TRP A 108 -0.50 9.21 0.71
N PHE A 109 -0.48 8.19 -0.15
CA PHE A 109 0.59 7.20 -0.19
C PHE A 109 1.95 7.83 -0.52
N SER A 110 1.99 8.76 -1.48
CA SER A 110 3.19 9.51 -1.85
C SER A 110 3.68 10.37 -0.68
N ALA A 111 2.78 11.04 0.05
CA ALA A 111 3.12 11.82 1.23
C ALA A 111 3.73 10.93 2.34
N VAL A 112 3.16 9.75 2.59
CA VAL A 112 3.72 8.77 3.54
C VAL A 112 5.12 8.31 3.10
N VAL A 113 5.31 7.97 1.82
CA VAL A 113 6.63 7.59 1.27
C VAL A 113 7.64 8.74 1.42
N THR A 114 7.24 9.98 1.13
CA THR A 114 8.07 11.18 1.31
C THR A 114 8.49 11.35 2.77
N ILE A 115 7.57 11.20 3.73
CA ILE A 115 7.87 11.28 5.17
C ILE A 115 8.89 10.19 5.56
N VAL A 116 8.70 8.95 5.10
CA VAL A 116 9.65 7.85 5.36
C VAL A 116 11.04 8.17 4.79
N LEU A 117 11.13 8.69 3.57
CA LEU A 117 12.41 9.07 2.95
C LEU A 117 13.10 10.21 3.70
N ILE A 118 12.33 11.19 4.18
CA ILE A 118 12.85 12.28 5.03
C ILE A 118 13.42 11.71 6.33
N LEU A 119 12.70 10.79 7.00
CA LEU A 119 13.18 10.14 8.22
C LEU A 119 14.46 9.34 8.00
N VAL A 120 14.55 8.58 6.90
CA VAL A 120 15.78 7.85 6.54
C VAL A 120 16.94 8.82 6.31
N ARG A 121 16.69 9.94 5.63
CA ARG A 121 17.71 10.96 5.36
C ARG A 121 18.20 11.61 6.65
N ILE A 122 17.29 11.99 7.55
CA ILE A 122 17.62 12.53 8.88
C ILE A 122 18.42 11.51 9.70
N GLY A 123 18.01 10.24 9.68
CA GLY A 123 18.73 9.15 10.35
C GLY A 123 20.16 9.01 9.84
N LYS A 124 20.36 8.92 8.51
CA LYS A 124 21.69 8.85 7.90
C LYS A 124 22.55 10.07 8.22
N TYR A 125 21.97 11.27 8.20
CA TYR A 125 22.71 12.50 8.50
C TYR A 125 23.12 12.58 9.98
N SER A 126 22.23 12.17 10.89
CA SER A 126 22.53 12.11 12.32
C SER A 126 23.61 11.06 12.64
N PHE A 127 23.53 9.86 12.04
CA PHE A 127 24.56 8.82 12.22
C PHE A 127 25.90 9.21 11.61
N GLY A 128 25.93 9.82 10.43
CA GLY A 128 27.15 10.36 9.83
C GLY A 128 27.82 11.38 10.73
N LYS A 129 27.04 12.34 11.25
CA LYS A 129 27.53 13.38 12.17
C LYS A 129 28.04 12.81 13.51
N ILE A 130 27.47 11.71 13.99
CA ILE A 130 27.95 11.01 15.20
C ILE A 130 29.28 10.29 14.92
N ASN A 131 29.41 9.63 13.77
CA ASN A 131 30.65 8.97 13.37
C ASN A 131 31.80 9.97 13.15
N ASP A 132 31.55 11.10 12.50
CA ASP A 132 32.56 12.14 12.28
C ASP A 132 33.04 12.76 13.61
N ARG A 133 32.11 12.98 14.56
CA ARG A 133 32.47 13.43 15.92
C ARG A 133 33.28 12.40 16.70
N LYS A 134 33.04 11.10 16.49
CA LYS A 134 33.79 10.02 17.13
C LYS A 134 35.22 9.92 16.57
N LEU A 135 35.37 10.03 15.24
CA LEU A 135 36.67 10.04 14.56
C LEU A 135 37.54 11.22 14.99
N ASN A 136 36.99 12.44 15.05
CA ASN A 136 37.74 13.63 15.51
C ASN A 136 38.14 13.58 16.99
N LYS A 137 37.48 12.77 17.82
CA LYS A 137 37.86 12.53 19.22
C LYS A 137 38.94 11.47 19.37
N ALA A 138 39.07 10.55 18.41
CA ALA A 138 40.07 9.48 18.44
C ALA A 138 41.41 9.92 17.82
N SER A 139 41.42 10.98 17.01
CA SER A 139 42.63 11.54 16.40
C SER A 139 43.31 12.65 17.21
N ARG A 140 42.91 12.85 18.47
CA ARG A 140 43.40 13.91 19.36
C ARG A 140 43.89 13.29 20.65
#